data_AF-A0A929PIU5-F1
#
_entry.id   AF-A0A929PIU5-F1
#
_cell.length_a   1.000
_cell.length_b   1.000
_cell.length_c   1.000
_cell.angle_alpha   90.00
_cell.angle_beta   90.00
_cell.angle_gamma   90.00
#
_symmetry.space_group_name_H-M   'P 1'
#
loop_
_entity.id
_entity.type
_entity.pdbx_description
1 polymer ?
#
loop_
_entity_poly.entity_id
_entity_poly.type
_entity_poly.pdbx_seq_one_letter_code
_entity_poly.pdbx_strand_id
1 'polypeptide(L)'
;MTPIEIMAFIAAIIVPIKIIMLLRSQKSWFNTVTRRFWGNAVVTTILSLIVVIVTLYYLLQELTIIQIWAVTLFTMALIVLGLAPLSKYMLNVEKKWFTETNVLKTGWVAAIVWLVLIIWVLYALFT
;
A
#
# COMPACT_ATOMS: atom_id res chain seq x y z
N MET A 1 14.17 19.40 8.68
CA MET A 1 12.93 18.78 8.20
C MET A 1 12.58 17.68 9.16
N THR A 2 11.38 17.69 9.73
CA THR A 2 10.89 16.59 10.58
C THR A 2 10.78 15.29 9.77
N PRO A 3 10.74 14.10 10.40
CA PRO A 3 10.49 12.84 9.71
C PRO A 3 9.30 12.89 8.74
N ILE A 4 8.18 13.47 9.17
CA ILE A 4 6.99 13.58 8.34
C ILE A 4 7.18 14.53 7.15
N GLU A 5 7.91 15.64 7.31
CA GLU A 5 8.26 16.55 6.22
C GLU A 5 9.16 15.86 5.17
N ILE A 6 10.11 15.04 5.62
CA ILE A 6 10.98 14.26 4.72
C ILE A 6 10.14 13.26 3.92
N MET A 7 9.25 12.52 4.58
CA MET A 7 8.35 11.58 3.92
C MET A 7 7.44 12.27 2.91
N ALA A 8 6.85 13.41 3.30
CA ALA A 8 6.01 14.21 2.42
C ALA A 8 6.79 14.75 1.21
N PHE A 9 8.01 15.23 1.42
CA PHE A 9 8.88 15.69 0.34
C PHE A 9 9.24 14.58 -0.65
N ILE A 10 9.59 13.39 -0.16
CA ILE A 10 9.85 12.21 -0.99
C ILE A 10 8.60 11.87 -1.83
N ALA A 11 7.42 11.82 -1.21
CA ALA A 11 6.17 11.55 -1.91
C ALA A 11 5.84 12.64 -2.95
N ALA A 12 6.04 13.92 -2.61
CA ALA A 12 5.81 15.07 -3.47
C ALA A 12 6.73 15.09 -4.70
N ILE A 13 7.88 14.40 -4.66
CA ILE A 13 8.75 14.21 -5.83
C ILE A 13 8.35 12.96 -6.62
N ILE A 14 8.19 11.81 -5.95
CA ILE A 14 7.96 10.53 -6.62
C ILE A 14 6.60 10.50 -7.35
N VAL A 15 5.55 11.05 -6.74
CA VAL A 15 4.19 10.98 -7.28
C VAL A 15 4.08 11.74 -8.61
N PRO A 16 4.53 13.01 -8.73
CA PRO A 16 4.54 13.71 -10.01
C PRO A 16 5.39 13.02 -11.07
N ILE A 17 6.57 12.50 -10.73
CA ILE A 17 7.42 11.75 -11.68
C ILE A 17 6.63 10.56 -12.23
N LYS A 18 5.96 9.79 -11.37
CA LYS A 18 5.12 8.65 -11.78
C LYS A 18 3.98 9.10 -12.70
N ILE A 19 3.29 10.18 -12.37
CA ILE A 19 2.20 10.73 -13.20
C ILE A 19 2.73 11.14 -14.59
N ILE A 20 3.83 11.90 -14.64
CA ILE A 20 4.46 12.34 -15.89
C ILE A 20 4.88 11.14 -16.75
N MET A 21 5.47 10.10 -16.15
CA MET A 21 5.84 8.89 -16.86
C MET A 21 4.62 8.15 -17.43
N LEU A 22 3.53 8.05 -16.65
CA LEU A 22 2.28 7.43 -17.10
C LEU A 22 1.62 8.20 -18.25
N LEU A 23 1.66 9.54 -18.19
CA LEU A 23 1.15 10.40 -19.27
C LEU A 23 1.98 10.27 -20.55
N ARG A 24 3.31 10.10 -20.43
CA ARG A 24 4.20 9.94 -21.59
C ARG A 24 4.10 8.57 -22.24
N SER A 25 4.10 7.49 -21.45
CA SER A 25 3.96 6.13 -21.97
C SER A 25 3.62 5.14 -20.86
N GLN A 26 2.35 4.72 -20.82
CA GLN A 26 1.86 3.63 -19.96
C GLN A 26 2.67 2.33 -20.20
N LYS A 27 3.00 2.04 -21.47
CA LYS A 27 3.79 0.87 -21.86
C LYS A 27 5.22 0.90 -21.29
N SER A 28 5.85 2.08 -21.30
CA SER A 28 7.19 2.25 -20.72
C SER A 28 7.18 2.02 -19.20
N TRP A 29 6.20 2.61 -18.50
CA TRP A 29 6.04 2.40 -17.06
C TRP A 29 5.79 0.93 -16.70
N PHE A 30 4.92 0.26 -17.47
CA PHE A 30 4.63 -1.14 -17.26
C PHE A 30 5.88 -2.02 -17.42
N ASN A 31 6.61 -1.87 -18.53
CA ASN A 31 7.76 -2.72 -18.81
C ASN A 31 8.97 -2.44 -17.90
N THR A 32 9.20 -1.18 -17.57
CA THR A 32 10.42 -0.77 -16.83
C THR A 32 10.26 -0.99 -15.32
N VAL A 33 9.11 -0.62 -14.77
CA VAL A 33 8.90 -0.59 -13.32
C VAL A 33 7.95 -1.71 -12.90
N THR A 34 6.73 -1.72 -13.43
CA THR A 34 5.67 -2.60 -12.93
C THR A 34 6.03 -4.07 -13.12
N ARG A 35 6.41 -4.48 -14.34
CA ARG A 35 6.75 -5.88 -14.65
C ARG A 35 7.95 -6.37 -13.87
N ARG A 36 8.96 -5.52 -13.65
CA ARG A 36 10.17 -5.89 -12.90
C ARG A 36 9.89 -6.04 -11.41
N PHE A 37 9.13 -5.10 -10.84
CA PHE A 37 8.79 -5.11 -9.42
C PHE A 37 7.81 -6.23 -9.08
N TRP A 38 6.77 -6.43 -9.89
CA TRP A 38 5.72 -7.43 -9.67
C TRP A 38 6.06 -8.81 -10.24
N GLY A 39 7.13 -8.94 -11.03
CA GLY A 39 7.54 -10.21 -11.64
C GLY A 39 8.12 -11.24 -10.67
N ASN A 40 8.49 -10.82 -9.44
CA ASN A 40 9.00 -11.71 -8.40
C ASN A 40 8.31 -11.41 -7.06
N ALA A 41 7.30 -12.22 -6.74
CA ALA A 41 6.45 -12.04 -5.56
C ALA A 41 7.22 -12.01 -4.23
N VAL A 42 8.31 -12.79 -4.10
CA VAL A 42 9.13 -12.81 -2.87
C VAL A 42 9.86 -11.47 -2.71
N VAL A 43 10.50 -10.99 -3.78
CA VAL A 43 11.19 -9.70 -3.77
C VAL A 43 10.21 -8.55 -3.52
N THR A 44 9.06 -8.57 -4.19
CA THR A 44 7.98 -7.59 -3.95
C THR A 44 7.58 -7.56 -2.48
N THR A 45 7.33 -8.75 -1.91
CA THR A 45 6.86 -8.88 -0.52
C THR A 45 7.89 -8.35 0.48
N ILE A 46 9.16 -8.73 0.33
CA ILE A 46 10.24 -8.28 1.22
C ILE A 46 10.40 -6.76 1.14
N LEU A 47 10.48 -6.21 -0.07
CA LEU A 47 10.61 -4.76 -0.26
C LEU A 47 9.40 -4.00 0.29
N SER A 48 8.18 -4.49 0.06
CA SER A 48 6.97 -3.90 0.62
C SER A 48 6.96 -3.96 2.15
N LEU A 49 7.40 -5.07 2.75
CA LEU A 49 7.46 -5.19 4.22
C LEU A 49 8.46 -4.20 4.82
N ILE A 50 9.64 -4.06 4.21
CA ILE A 50 10.64 -3.06 4.62
C ILE A 50 10.04 -1.66 4.53
N VAL A 51 9.39 -1.32 3.41
CA VAL A 51 8.76 -0.01 3.24
C VAL A 51 7.69 0.22 4.29
N VAL A 52 6.83 -0.75 4.58
CA VAL A 52 5.79 -0.63 5.62
C VAL A 52 6.40 -0.38 6.99
N ILE A 53 7.40 -1.18 7.40
CA ILE A 53 8.04 -1.07 8.73
C ILE A 53 8.75 0.29 8.88
N VAL A 54 9.57 0.66 7.88
CA VAL A 54 10.33 1.92 7.91
C VAL A 54 9.39 3.13 7.91
N THR A 55 8.35 3.12 7.06
CA THR A 55 7.34 4.18 6.99
C THR A 55 6.62 4.32 8.33
N LEU A 56 6.15 3.21 8.91
CA LEU A 56 5.46 3.24 10.20
C LEU A 56 6.36 3.75 11.32
N TYR A 57 7.63 3.32 11.36
CA TYR A 57 8.60 3.78 12.35
C TYR A 57 8.79 5.30 12.32
N TYR A 58 8.94 5.89 11.14
CA TYR A 58 9.08 7.34 11.02
C TYR A 58 7.77 8.09 11.32
N LEU A 59 6.61 7.55 10.93
CA LEU A 59 5.33 8.15 11.27
C LEU A 59 5.11 8.18 12.78
N LEU A 60 5.47 7.12 13.50
CA LEU A 60 5.30 7.02 14.96
C LEU A 60 6.18 7.99 15.77
N GLN A 61 7.17 8.63 15.14
CA GLN A 61 7.96 9.69 15.80
C GLN A 61 7.18 11.01 15.94
N GLU A 62 6.19 11.23 15.08
CA GLU A 62 5.46 12.51 14.96
C GLU A 62 3.94 12.33 15.11
N LEU A 63 3.41 11.14 14.84
CA LEU A 63 1.99 10.82 14.85
C LEU A 63 1.70 9.64 15.77
N THR A 64 0.53 9.69 16.41
CA THR A 64 -0.03 8.55 17.13
C THR A 64 -0.53 7.47 16.17
N ILE A 65 -0.56 6.22 16.63
CA ILE A 65 -1.11 5.10 15.85
C ILE A 65 -2.58 5.35 15.44
N ILE A 66 -3.35 6.08 16.27
CA ILE A 66 -4.74 6.47 15.99
C ILE A 66 -4.80 7.43 14.79
N GLN A 67 -3.95 8.47 14.77
CA GLN A 67 -3.88 9.41 13.65
C GLN A 67 -3.47 8.71 12.35
N ILE A 68 -2.47 7.82 12.42
CA ILE A 68 -2.03 7.00 11.27
C ILE A 68 -3.18 6.14 10.75
N TRP A 69 -3.96 5.51 11.64
CA TRP A 69 -5.11 4.70 11.26
C TRP A 69 -6.23 5.50 10.63
N ALA A 70 -6.51 6.71 11.14
CA ALA A 70 -7.48 7.62 10.54
C ALA A 70 -7.09 8.03 9.10
N VAL A 71 -5.82 8.36 8.86
CA VAL A 71 -5.31 8.64 7.51
C VAL A 71 -5.33 7.39 6.62
N THR A 72 -5.09 6.22 7.21
CA THR A 72 -5.18 4.93 6.49
C THR A 72 -6.60 4.70 5.99
N LEU A 73 -7.63 4.95 6.81
CA LEU A 73 -9.04 4.89 6.40
C LEU A 73 -9.34 5.85 5.23
N PHE A 74 -8.88 7.10 5.32
CA PHE A 74 -9.02 8.06 4.23
C PHE A 74 -8.33 7.55 2.93
N THR A 75 -7.13 6.99 3.06
CA THR A 75 -6.36 6.47 1.93
C THR A 75 -7.04 5.25 1.29
N MET A 76 -7.62 4.35 2.10
CA MET A 76 -8.43 3.23 1.59
C MET A 76 -9.58 3.73 0.72
N ALA A 77 -10.30 4.77 1.16
CA ALA A 77 -11.39 5.35 0.39
C ALA A 77 -10.91 5.93 -0.96
N LEU A 78 -9.75 6.61 -0.97
CA LEU A 78 -9.13 7.09 -2.22
C LEU A 78 -8.73 5.95 -3.16
N ILE A 79 -8.20 4.84 -2.64
CA ILE A 79 -7.86 3.66 -3.43
C ILE A 79 -9.13 3.09 -4.09
N VAL A 80 -10.22 2.95 -3.34
CA VAL A 80 -11.51 2.47 -3.88
C VAL A 80 -12.01 3.40 -4.97
N LEU A 81 -11.95 4.73 -4.77
CA LEU A 81 -12.33 5.71 -5.78
C LEU A 81 -11.52 5.54 -7.07
N GLY A 82 -10.21 5.32 -6.96
CA GLY A 82 -9.34 5.08 -8.12
C GLY A 82 -9.60 3.76 -8.85
N LEU A 83 -10.07 2.73 -8.13
CA LEU A 83 -10.39 1.41 -8.69
C LEU A 83 -11.84 1.30 -9.19
N ALA A 84 -12.74 2.20 -8.77
CA ALA A 84 -14.17 2.14 -9.11
C ALA A 84 -14.45 2.07 -10.62
N PRO A 85 -13.75 2.81 -11.51
CA PRO A 85 -13.92 2.67 -12.96
C PRO A 85 -13.54 1.27 -13.50
N LEU A 86 -12.76 0.51 -12.74
CA LEU A 86 -12.30 -0.85 -13.07
C LEU A 86 -13.11 -1.93 -12.34
N SER A 87 -14.25 -1.59 -11.73
CA SER A 87 -15.07 -2.49 -10.89
C SER A 87 -15.34 -3.87 -11.53
N LYS A 88 -15.75 -3.93 -12.80
CA LYS A 88 -15.98 -5.20 -13.51
C LYS A 88 -14.71 -6.05 -13.63
N TYR A 89 -13.57 -5.42 -13.88
CA TYR A 89 -12.29 -6.11 -13.94
C TYR A 89 -11.89 -6.62 -12.56
N MET A 90 -12.03 -5.80 -11.52
CA MET A 90 -11.73 -6.18 -10.14
C MET A 90 -12.58 -7.36 -9.66
N LEU A 91 -13.88 -7.38 -9.98
CA LEU A 91 -14.76 -8.53 -9.68
C LEU A 91 -14.25 -9.84 -10.29
N ASN A 92 -13.73 -9.80 -11.53
CA ASN A 92 -13.16 -10.98 -12.16
C ASN A 92 -11.84 -11.42 -11.51
N VAL A 93 -11.00 -10.47 -11.09
CA VAL A 93 -9.77 -10.76 -10.36
C VAL A 93 -10.09 -11.40 -9.01
N GLU A 94 -11.03 -10.83 -8.25
CA GLU A 94 -11.47 -11.37 -6.97
C GLU A 94 -12.05 -12.77 -7.11
N LYS A 95 -12.95 -12.99 -8.09
CA LYS A 95 -13.51 -14.31 -8.35
C LYS A 95 -12.41 -15.36 -8.53
N LYS A 96 -11.43 -15.08 -9.40
CA LYS A 96 -10.27 -15.98 -9.61
C LYS A 96 -9.47 -16.17 -8.33
N TRP A 97 -9.20 -15.11 -7.60
CA TRP A 97 -8.46 -15.19 -6.35
C TRP A 97 -9.15 -16.16 -5.36
N PHE A 98 -10.45 -16.00 -5.12
CA PHE A 98 -11.18 -16.82 -4.16
C PHE A 98 -11.45 -18.26 -4.61
N THR A 99 -11.56 -18.52 -5.93
CA THR A 99 -11.87 -19.87 -6.42
C THR A 99 -10.63 -20.68 -6.77
N GLU A 100 -9.58 -20.05 -7.27
CA GLU A 100 -8.41 -20.73 -7.85
C GLU A 100 -7.19 -20.69 -6.92
N THR A 101 -7.19 -19.86 -5.87
CA THR A 101 -6.05 -19.75 -4.95
C THR A 101 -6.47 -19.93 -3.51
N ASN A 102 -5.57 -20.51 -2.70
CA ASN A 102 -5.75 -20.50 -1.25
C ASN A 102 -5.36 -19.12 -0.72
N VAL A 103 -6.37 -18.24 -0.61
CA VAL A 103 -6.25 -16.82 -0.22
C VAL A 103 -5.48 -16.66 1.10
N LEU A 104 -5.72 -17.56 2.05
CA LEU A 104 -5.06 -17.54 3.35
C LEU A 104 -3.57 -17.84 3.21
N LYS A 105 -3.18 -18.80 2.36
CA LYS A 105 -1.77 -19.15 2.13
C LYS A 105 -1.02 -18.14 1.27
N THR A 106 -1.69 -17.37 0.41
CA THR A 106 -1.03 -16.37 -0.44
C THR A 106 -0.95 -15.00 0.24
N GLY A 107 -1.94 -14.65 1.07
CA GLY A 107 -2.05 -13.35 1.73
C GLY A 107 -1.65 -13.30 3.21
N TRP A 108 -1.17 -14.40 3.81
CA TRP A 108 -0.95 -14.48 5.26
C TRP A 108 -0.04 -13.39 5.83
N VAL A 109 1.03 -13.00 5.11
CA VAL A 109 1.96 -11.95 5.58
C VAL A 109 1.23 -10.64 5.78
N ALA A 110 0.44 -10.23 4.77
CA ALA A 110 -0.38 -9.02 4.87
C ALA A 110 -1.43 -9.16 5.99
N ALA A 111 -2.08 -10.32 6.10
CA ALA A 111 -3.07 -10.57 7.15
C ALA A 111 -2.48 -10.41 8.56
N ILE A 112 -1.27 -10.93 8.82
CA ILE A 112 -0.58 -10.75 10.11
C ILE A 112 -0.31 -9.28 10.38
N VAL A 113 0.23 -8.54 9.40
CA VAL A 113 0.50 -7.10 9.55
C VAL A 113 -0.79 -6.35 9.89
N TRP A 114 -1.88 -6.62 9.19
CA TRP A 114 -3.18 -6.01 9.47
C TRP A 114 -3.70 -6.35 10.87
N LEU A 115 -3.62 -7.61 11.29
CA LEU A 115 -4.06 -8.02 12.62
C LEU A 115 -3.29 -7.31 13.73
N VAL A 116 -1.96 -7.22 13.61
CA VAL A 116 -1.11 -6.52 14.58
C VAL A 116 -1.51 -5.04 14.68
N LEU A 117 -1.70 -4.35 13.53
CA LEU A 117 -2.09 -2.95 13.53
C LEU A 117 -3.49 -2.73 14.11
N ILE A 118 -4.46 -3.59 13.81
CA ILE A 118 -5.82 -3.50 14.35
C ILE A 118 -5.79 -3.64 15.88
N ILE A 119 -5.09 -4.65 16.41
CA ILE A 119 -4.98 -4.87 17.85
C ILE A 119 -4.33 -3.64 18.52
N TRP A 120 -3.27 -3.08 17.92
CA TRP A 120 -2.59 -1.92 18.47
C TRP A 120 -3.47 -0.66 18.48
N VAL A 121 -4.18 -0.37 17.39
CA VAL A 121 -5.08 0.79 17.33
C VAL A 121 -6.22 0.64 18.32
N LEU A 122 -6.82 -0.55 18.41
CA LEU A 122 -7.90 -0.81 19.36
C LEU A 122 -7.41 -0.62 20.80
N TYR A 123 -6.25 -1.18 21.14
CA TYR A 123 -5.65 -0.96 22.46
C TYR A 123 -5.45 0.53 22.74
N ALA A 124 -4.82 1.26 21.81
CA ALA A 124 -4.56 2.70 21.97
C ALA A 124 -5.82 3.57 22.04
N LEU A 125 -6.94 3.15 21.43
CA LEU A 125 -8.21 3.88 21.52
C LEU A 125 -8.85 3.77 22.91
N PHE A 126 -8.57 2.70 23.64
CA PHE A 126 -9.17 2.39 24.94
C PHE A 126 -8.20 2.55 26.11
N THR A 127 -7.00 3.07 25.89
CA THR A 127 -6.00 3.43 26.91
C THR A 127 -5.60 4.88 26.80
#